data_AF-Q81EG9-F1
#
_entry.id   AF-Q81EG9-F1
#
_cell.length_a   1.000
_cell.length_b   1.000
_cell.length_c   1.000
_cell.angle_alpha   90.00
_cell.angle_beta   90.00
_cell.angle_gamma   90.00
#
_symmetry.space_group_name_H-M   'P 1'
#
loop_
_entity.id
_entity.type
_entity.pdbx_description
1 polymer ?
#
loop_
_entity_poly.entity_id
_entity_poly.type
_entity_poly.pdbx_seq_one_letter_code
_entity_poly.pdbx_strand_id
1 'polypeptide(L)'
;MGVYWGTKRHSWLSYVSFWLSISFFIVFLIEVFILKTLSNSSVQIVKYFYFIFVPVNIFLSLKLLFKKNEKKALPIFSFIVSLLFAILIIVLVLAAIGKVF
;
A
#
# COMPACT_ATOMS: atom_id res chain seq x y z
N MET A 1 -9.78 14.53 38.08
CA MET A 1 -10.07 13.53 37.03
C MET A 1 -8.81 12.77 36.68
N GLY A 2 -8.67 11.50 37.06
CA GLY A 2 -7.58 10.65 36.60
C GLY A 2 -7.81 10.30 35.13
N VAL A 3 -6.98 10.85 34.23
CA VAL A 3 -6.97 10.48 32.82
C VAL A 3 -6.46 9.03 32.77
N TYR A 4 -7.37 8.06 32.66
CA TYR A 4 -7.00 6.71 32.28
C TYR A 4 -6.41 6.79 30.87
N TRP A 5 -5.09 6.86 30.80
CA TRP A 5 -4.33 6.62 29.57
C TRP A 5 -4.47 5.14 29.23
N GLY A 6 -5.64 4.76 28.70
CA GLY A 6 -5.80 3.48 28.03
C GLY A 6 -4.66 3.38 27.01
N THR A 7 -3.74 2.44 27.23
CA THR A 7 -2.58 2.24 26.35
C THR A 7 -3.11 2.06 24.94
N LYS A 8 -2.81 3.01 24.04
CA LYS A 8 -3.19 2.87 22.62
C LYS A 8 -2.58 1.56 22.11
N ARG A 9 -3.35 0.76 21.39
CA ARG A 9 -2.89 -0.53 20.83
C ARG A 9 -3.03 -0.50 19.32
N HIS A 10 -2.26 -1.36 18.66
CA HIS A 10 -2.50 -1.65 17.25
C HIS A 10 -3.66 -2.63 17.15
N SER A 11 -4.64 -2.29 16.34
CA SER A 11 -5.69 -3.21 15.92
C SER A 11 -5.14 -4.20 14.90
N TRP A 12 -5.82 -5.33 14.79
CA TRP A 12 -5.53 -6.33 13.77
C TRP A 12 -5.50 -5.73 12.35
N LEU A 13 -6.38 -4.77 12.06
CA LEU A 13 -6.41 -4.07 10.77
C LEU A 13 -5.14 -3.23 10.50
N SER A 14 -4.50 -2.68 11.52
CA SER A 14 -3.20 -2.01 11.36
C SER A 14 -2.09 -2.98 10.97
N TYR A 15 -2.10 -4.20 11.52
CA TYR A 15 -1.16 -5.24 11.11
C TYR A 15 -1.44 -5.72 9.69
N VAL A 16 -2.71 -5.92 9.31
CA VAL A 16 -3.08 -6.27 7.94
C VAL A 16 -2.62 -5.20 6.96
N SER A 17 -2.90 -3.92 7.25
CA SER A 17 -2.46 -2.80 6.40
C SER A 17 -0.94 -2.74 6.25
N PHE A 18 -0.21 -3.03 7.33
CA PHE A 18 1.25 -3.08 7.32
C PHE A 18 1.81 -4.23 6.48
N TRP A 19 1.29 -5.44 6.65
CA TRP A 19 1.68 -6.59 5.84
C TRP A 19 1.35 -6.40 4.36
N LEU A 20 0.22 -5.76 4.05
CA LEU A 20 -0.15 -5.42 2.69
C LEU A 20 0.87 -4.45 2.06
N SER A 21 1.31 -3.44 2.82
CA SER A 21 2.37 -2.52 2.38
C SER A 21 3.71 -3.22 2.13
N ILE A 22 4.08 -4.20 2.96
CA ILE A 22 5.27 -5.03 2.73
C ILE A 22 5.09 -5.86 1.45
N SER A 23 3.91 -6.44 1.25
CA SER A 23 3.61 -7.23 0.06
C SER A 23 3.77 -6.43 -1.23
N PHE A 24 3.46 -5.12 -1.24
CA PHE A 24 3.69 -4.26 -2.40
C PHE A 24 5.17 -4.22 -2.78
N PHE A 25 6.07 -4.08 -1.82
CA PHE A 25 7.51 -4.13 -2.09
C PHE A 25 7.97 -5.49 -2.60
N ILE A 26 7.47 -6.58 -1.99
CA ILE A 26 7.86 -7.93 -2.41
C ILE A 26 7.43 -8.19 -3.85
N VAL A 27 6.16 -7.88 -4.18
CA VAL A 27 5.66 -8.05 -5.55
C VAL A 27 6.42 -7.16 -6.53
N PHE A 28 6.83 -5.96 -6.12
CA PHE A 28 7.59 -5.03 -6.96
C PHE A 28 8.97 -5.58 -7.28
N LEU A 29 9.66 -6.11 -6.27
CA LEU A 29 10.95 -6.76 -6.47
C LEU A 29 10.82 -7.99 -7.38
N ILE A 30 9.80 -8.83 -7.17
CA ILE A 30 9.54 -9.98 -8.05
C ILE A 30 9.29 -9.51 -9.49
N GLU A 31 8.51 -8.44 -9.68
CA GLU A 31 8.24 -7.88 -11.01
C GLU A 31 9.52 -7.38 -11.70
N VAL A 32 10.32 -6.58 -11.00
CA VAL A 32 11.53 -5.98 -11.56
C VAL A 32 12.63 -7.01 -11.82
N PHE A 33 12.82 -7.98 -10.93
CA PHE A 33 13.95 -8.92 -10.99
C PHE A 33 13.61 -10.25 -11.68
N ILE A 34 12.40 -10.78 -11.53
CA ILE A 34 12.04 -12.14 -11.99
C ILE A 34 11.14 -12.08 -13.23
N LEU A 35 10.16 -11.17 -13.29
CA LEU A 35 9.17 -11.16 -14.37
C LEU A 35 9.67 -10.53 -15.68
N LYS A 36 10.88 -9.96 -15.72
CA LYS A 36 11.50 -9.46 -16.96
C LYS A 36 11.61 -10.55 -18.05
N THR A 37 11.54 -11.83 -17.68
CA THR A 37 11.64 -13.00 -18.56
C THR A 37 10.34 -13.82 -18.66
N LEU A 38 9.24 -13.42 -17.99
CA LEU A 38 8.00 -14.20 -17.94
C LEU A 38 6.88 -13.65 -18.84
N SER A 39 5.97 -14.55 -19.25
CA SER A 39 4.83 -14.33 -20.15
C SER A 39 3.94 -13.11 -19.81
N ASN A 40 3.32 -12.52 -20.83
CA ASN A 40 2.39 -11.39 -20.72
C ASN A 40 1.24 -11.59 -19.71
N SER A 41 0.86 -12.84 -19.42
CA SER A 41 -0.20 -13.19 -18.47
C SER A 41 0.17 -12.87 -17.02
N SER A 42 1.39 -13.19 -16.59
CA SER A 42 1.88 -12.89 -15.23
C SER A 42 1.96 -11.38 -14.96
N VAL A 43 2.27 -10.59 -15.99
CA VAL A 43 2.33 -9.13 -15.91
C VAL A 43 0.95 -8.51 -15.66
N GLN A 44 -0.12 -9.11 -16.19
CA GLN A 44 -1.49 -8.62 -15.96
C GLN A 44 -1.94 -8.84 -14.51
N ILE A 45 -1.65 -10.00 -13.93
CA ILE A 45 -2.01 -10.32 -12.53
C ILE A 45 -1.40 -9.29 -11.57
N VAL A 46 -0.12 -8.96 -11.77
CA VAL A 46 0.58 -7.95 -10.95
C VAL A 46 -0.04 -6.56 -11.10
N LYS A 47 -0.43 -6.16 -12.32
CA LYS A 47 -1.13 -4.90 -12.55
C LYS A 47 -2.46 -4.82 -11.80
N TYR A 48 -3.28 -5.87 -11.87
CA TYR A 48 -4.54 -5.93 -11.14
C TYR A 48 -4.34 -5.90 -9.63
N PHE A 49 -3.31 -6.59 -9.13
CA PHE A 49 -2.96 -6.56 -7.72
C PHE A 49 -2.71 -5.11 -7.24
N TYR A 50 -1.83 -4.36 -7.90
CA TYR A 50 -1.58 -2.98 -7.51
C TYR A 50 -2.80 -2.07 -7.68
N PHE A 51 -3.50 -2.19 -8.80
CA PHE A 51 -4.64 -1.32 -9.10
C PHE A 51 -5.77 -1.46 -8.08
N ILE A 52 -5.98 -2.66 -7.51
CA ILE A 52 -7.03 -2.91 -6.52
C ILE A 52 -6.52 -2.67 -5.10
N PHE A 53 -5.39 -3.28 -4.73
CA PHE A 53 -4.96 -3.31 -3.34
C PHE A 53 -4.34 -1.99 -2.87
N VAL A 54 -3.70 -1.20 -3.75
CA VAL A 54 -3.14 0.09 -3.35
C VAL A 54 -4.23 1.07 -2.91
N PRO A 55 -5.32 1.32 -3.68
CA PRO A 55 -6.42 2.16 -3.22
C PRO A 55 -7.08 1.62 -1.95
N VAL A 56 -7.30 0.30 -1.85
CA VAL A 56 -7.88 -0.33 -0.65
C VAL A 56 -7.04 -0.04 0.59
N ASN A 57 -5.70 -0.15 0.49
CA ASN A 57 -4.82 0.13 1.61
C ASN A 57 -4.77 1.61 1.98
N ILE A 58 -4.89 2.51 1.01
CA ILE A 58 -5.02 3.96 1.24
C ILE A 58 -6.28 4.24 2.08
N PHE A 59 -7.44 3.70 1.67
CA PHE A 59 -8.68 3.87 2.44
C PHE A 59 -8.59 3.26 3.85
N LEU A 60 -8.02 2.06 3.95
CA LEU A 60 -7.86 1.35 5.23
C LEU A 60 -6.96 2.13 6.19
N SER A 61 -5.79 2.56 5.72
CA SER A 61 -4.83 3.32 6.51
C SER A 61 -5.39 4.69 6.90
N LEU A 62 -6.07 5.42 6.00
CA LEU A 62 -6.79 6.66 6.33
C LEU A 62 -7.81 6.45 7.45
N LYS A 63 -8.67 5.43 7.33
CA LYS A 63 -9.66 5.10 8.36
C LYS A 63 -8.99 4.84 9.72
N LEU A 64 -7.85 4.14 9.74
CA LEU A 64 -7.10 3.85 10.97
C LEU A 64 -6.42 5.09 11.55
N LEU A 65 -5.99 6.05 10.74
CA LEU A 65 -5.39 7.32 11.19
C LEU A 65 -6.37 8.19 11.99
N PHE A 66 -7.66 8.15 11.64
CA PHE A 66 -8.73 8.88 12.34
C PHE A 66 -9.24 8.17 13.60
N LYS A 67 -8.84 6.92 13.86
CA LYS A 67 -9.29 6.15 15.02
C LYS A 67 -8.55 6.59 16.30
N LYS A 68 -9.28 7.17 17.26
CA LYS A 68 -8.72 7.80 18.48
C LYS A 68 -7.90 6.86 19.37
N ASN A 69 -8.27 5.58 19.44
CA ASN A 69 -7.65 4.57 20.31
C ASN A 69 -6.54 3.76 19.63
N GLU A 70 -6.20 4.10 18.38
CA GLU A 70 -5.24 3.37 17.56
C GLU A 70 -3.84 3.99 17.67
N LYS A 71 -2.81 3.15 17.82
CA LYS A 71 -1.42 3.58 17.61
C LYS A 71 -1.21 3.88 16.12
N LYS A 72 -0.80 5.12 15.82
CA LYS A 72 -0.76 5.63 14.44
C LYS A 72 0.49 5.24 13.65
N ALA A 73 1.55 4.73 14.28
CA ALA A 73 2.82 4.43 13.60
C ALA A 73 2.64 3.49 12.38
N LEU A 74 1.96 2.35 12.57
CA LEU A 74 1.71 1.39 11.48
C LEU A 74 0.80 1.98 10.39
N PRO A 75 -0.38 2.58 10.70
CA PRO A 75 -1.20 3.26 9.70
C PRO A 75 -0.46 4.35 8.92
N ILE A 76 0.38 5.18 9.58
CA ILE A 76 1.14 6.25 8.92
C ILE A 76 2.13 5.63 7.92
N PHE A 77 2.92 4.65 8.36
CA PHE A 77 3.86 3.96 7.49
C PHE A 77 3.15 3.34 6.28
N SER A 78 2.06 2.60 6.52
CA SER A 78 1.27 1.97 5.46
C SER A 78 0.68 2.97 4.48
N PHE A 79 0.21 4.12 4.98
CA PHE A 79 -0.33 5.18 4.14
C PHE A 79 0.75 5.77 3.23
N ILE A 80 1.92 6.12 3.78
CA ILE A 80 3.05 6.67 3.01
C ILE A 80 3.49 5.70 1.92
N VAL A 81 3.68 4.42 2.26
CA VAL A 81 4.06 3.40 1.28
C VAL A 81 3.01 3.29 0.17
N SER A 82 1.73 3.25 0.54
CA SER A 82 0.66 3.13 -0.46
C SER A 82 0.56 4.35 -1.37
N LEU A 83 0.82 5.56 -0.86
CA LEU A 83 0.91 6.78 -1.68
C LEU A 83 2.09 6.74 -2.65
N LEU A 84 3.27 6.28 -2.21
CA LEU A 84 4.44 6.11 -3.08
C LEU A 84 4.10 5.17 -4.26
N PHE A 85 3.47 4.03 -3.97
CA PHE A 85 3.02 3.11 -5.02
C PHE A 85 1.93 3.70 -5.91
N ALA A 86 0.99 4.48 -5.37
CA ALA A 86 -0.01 5.16 -6.17
C ALA A 86 0.62 6.15 -7.17
N ILE A 87 1.61 6.93 -6.73
CA ILE A 87 2.36 7.84 -7.62
C ILE A 87 3.09 7.05 -8.70
N LEU A 88 3.77 5.96 -8.34
CA LEU A 88 4.44 5.09 -9.32
C LEU A 88 3.46 4.56 -10.39
N ILE A 89 2.28 4.10 -9.98
CA ILE A 89 1.25 3.62 -10.92
C ILE A 89 0.80 4.76 -11.85
N ILE A 90 0.56 5.96 -11.32
CA ILE A 90 0.14 7.12 -12.12
C ILE A 90 1.20 7.48 -13.17
N VAL A 91 2.48 7.52 -12.76
CA VAL A 91 3.60 7.80 -13.67
C VAL A 91 3.69 6.74 -14.77
N LEU A 92 3.56 5.46 -14.42
CA LEU A 92 3.56 4.36 -15.40
C LEU A 92 2.40 4.45 -16.39
N VAL A 93 1.20 4.79 -15.91
CA VAL A 93 0.02 4.98 -16.77
C VAL A 93 0.21 6.16 -17.72
N LEU A 94 0.70 7.30 -17.22
CA LEU A 94 0.99 8.48 -18.05
C LEU A 94 2.04 8.15 -19.12
N ALA A 95 3.09 7.40 -18.76
CA ALA A 95 4.12 6.98 -19.69
C ALA A 95 3.57 6.04 -20.78
N ALA A 96 2.69 5.09 -20.40
CA ALA A 96 2.06 4.18 -21.34
C ALA A 96 1.12 4.88 -22.34
N ILE A 97 0.50 6.00 -21.94
CA ILE A 97 -0.37 6.81 -22.82
C ILE A 97 0.47 7.82 -23.65
N GLY A 98 1.80 7.80 -23.53
CA GLY A 98 2.70 8.70 -24.27
C GLY A 98 2.64 10.15 -23.79
N LYS A 99 2.15 10.40 -22.57
CA LYS A 99 2.02 11.76 -22.00
C LYS A 99 3.23 12.19 -21.15
N VAL A 100 4.29 11.38 -21.10
CA VAL A 100 5.50 11.62 -20.28
C VAL A 100 6.75 11.89 -21.13
N PHE A 101 6.60 12.04 -22.45
CA PHE A 101 7.70 12.40 -23.36
C PHE A 101 7.27 13.49 -24.33
#